data_AF-A0A9E1Q655-F1
#
_entry.id   AF-A0A9E1Q655-F1
#
_cell.length_a   1.000
_cell.length_b   1.000
_cell.length_c   1.000
_cell.angle_alpha   90.00
_cell.angle_beta   90.00
_cell.angle_gamma   90.00
#
_symmetry.space_group_name_H-M   'P 1'
#
loop_
_entity.id
_entity.type
_entity.pdbx_description
1 polymer ?
#
loop_
_entity_poly.entity_id
_entity_poly.type
_entity_poly.pdbx_seq_one_letter_code
_entity_poly.pdbx_strand_id
1 'polypeptide(L)'
;MSSHPRLEELVTAIGVEKVVELADYAPEDKTWVPALIEACKYSKPRNRKAAWVLHHIFLRHTKLIEPKVEALIDVLHASEDGSVHRELLKILVEIKINELEWVKFSPLLFDLGVGILFDEAQTKGMHYIAIRLAERFMNSEKERIDAVDAIKQMLFNSYTGEKSMCNAADKAMKRIEKRKISITKS
;
A
#
# COMPACT_ATOMS: atom_id res chain seq x y z
N MET A 1 12.07 -19.26 -16.24
CA MET A 1 12.96 -18.28 -15.57
C MET A 1 13.52 -18.95 -14.33
N SER A 2 14.83 -18.88 -14.10
CA SER A 2 15.44 -19.43 -12.88
C SER A 2 14.99 -18.61 -11.67
N SER A 3 14.44 -19.29 -10.65
CA SER A 3 14.10 -18.67 -9.37
C SER A 3 15.36 -18.08 -8.73
N HIS A 4 15.27 -16.86 -8.19
CA HIS A 4 16.38 -16.25 -7.44
C HIS A 4 16.76 -17.16 -6.25
N PRO A 5 18.05 -17.43 -6.01
CA PRO A 5 18.50 -18.44 -5.05
C PRO A 5 18.00 -18.17 -3.63
N ARG A 6 17.93 -16.89 -3.23
CA ARG A 6 17.47 -16.48 -1.89
C ARG A 6 15.96 -16.56 -1.66
N LEU A 7 15.14 -16.90 -2.68
CA LEU A 7 13.69 -17.06 -2.47
C LEU A 7 13.36 -18.23 -1.54
N GLU A 8 14.24 -19.23 -1.45
CA GLU A 8 14.09 -20.35 -0.50
C GLU A 8 14.22 -19.89 0.95
N GLU A 9 15.05 -18.87 1.22
CA GLU A 9 15.23 -18.31 2.57
C GLU A 9 13.96 -17.65 3.10
N LEU A 10 13.02 -17.24 2.23
CA LEU A 10 11.73 -16.69 2.65
C LEU A 10 10.89 -17.71 3.45
N VAL A 11 11.05 -19.00 3.16
CA VAL A 11 10.29 -20.08 3.81
C VAL A 11 10.76 -20.28 5.24
N THR A 12 12.07 -20.14 5.48
CA THR A 12 12.71 -20.39 6.78
C THR A 12 12.94 -19.12 7.59
N ALA A 13 12.75 -17.93 7.00
CA ALA A 13 12.88 -16.65 7.69
C ALA A 13 11.77 -16.45 8.74
N ILE A 14 12.10 -16.74 9.99
CA ILE A 14 11.23 -16.54 11.16
C ILE A 14 11.62 -15.24 11.87
N GLY A 15 10.62 -14.44 12.22
CA GLY A 15 10.82 -13.18 12.94
C GLY A 15 11.19 -11.99 12.06
N VAL A 16 11.21 -10.80 12.68
CA VAL A 16 11.50 -9.52 12.00
C VAL A 16 12.98 -9.40 11.65
N GLU A 17 13.88 -9.92 12.49
CA GLU A 17 15.33 -9.85 12.30
C GLU A 17 15.75 -10.47 10.96
N LYS A 18 15.24 -11.67 10.63
CA LYS A 18 15.50 -12.33 9.34
C LYS A 18 14.90 -11.60 8.15
N VAL A 19 13.75 -10.94 8.32
CA VAL A 19 13.18 -10.10 7.26
C VAL A 19 14.04 -8.86 7.00
N VAL A 20 14.60 -8.26 8.07
CA VAL A 20 15.51 -7.11 7.95
C VAL A 20 16.82 -7.52 7.28
N GLU A 21 17.42 -8.65 7.66
CA GLU A 21 18.62 -9.18 7.00
C GLU A 21 18.40 -9.38 5.49
N LEU A 22 17.25 -9.93 5.10
CA LEU A 22 16.87 -10.10 3.69
C LEU A 22 16.61 -8.78 2.97
N ALA A 23 16.14 -7.75 3.69
CA ALA A 23 15.94 -6.42 3.12
C ALA A 23 17.27 -5.68 2.93
N ASP A 24 18.20 -5.81 3.88
CA ASP A 24 19.55 -5.20 3.82
C ASP A 24 20.41 -5.76 2.69
N TYR A 25 20.07 -6.93 2.15
CA TYR A 25 20.71 -7.50 0.96
C TYR A 25 20.34 -6.79 -0.35
N ALA A 26 19.24 -6.05 -0.41
CA ALA A 26 18.74 -5.49 -1.65
C ALA A 26 19.74 -4.60 -2.43
N PRO A 27 20.62 -3.80 -1.79
CA PRO A 27 21.66 -3.06 -2.49
C PRO A 27 22.77 -3.94 -3.09
N GLU A 28 22.95 -5.17 -2.60
CA GLU A 28 24.00 -6.09 -3.02
C GLU A 28 23.63 -6.86 -4.28
N ASP A 29 22.33 -7.09 -4.52
CA ASP A 29 21.84 -7.81 -5.71
C ASP A 29 20.62 -7.11 -6.33
N LYS A 30 20.86 -6.51 -7.51
CA LYS A 30 19.82 -5.83 -8.32
C LYS A 30 18.68 -6.73 -8.77
N THR A 31 18.85 -8.05 -8.73
CA THR A 31 17.83 -9.03 -9.12
C THR A 31 16.89 -9.39 -7.98
N TRP A 32 17.21 -8.98 -6.74
CA TRP A 32 16.43 -9.33 -5.56
C TRP A 32 15.05 -8.68 -5.51
N VAL A 33 14.97 -7.36 -5.72
CA VAL A 33 13.68 -6.62 -5.75
C VAL A 33 12.76 -7.17 -6.85
N PRO A 34 13.20 -7.34 -8.12
CA PRO A 34 12.38 -7.98 -9.15
C PRO A 34 11.89 -9.38 -8.76
N ALA A 35 12.75 -10.21 -8.15
CA ALA A 35 12.39 -11.56 -7.73
C ALA A 35 11.32 -11.55 -6.63
N LEU A 36 11.40 -10.62 -5.68
CA LEU A 36 10.40 -10.45 -4.63
C LEU A 36 9.05 -9.98 -5.19
N ILE A 37 9.06 -9.01 -6.11
CA ILE A 37 7.84 -8.52 -6.80
C ILE A 37 7.16 -9.69 -7.51
N GLU A 38 7.93 -10.48 -8.25
CA GLU A 38 7.40 -11.66 -8.96
C GLU A 38 6.87 -12.72 -7.98
N ALA A 39 7.57 -12.97 -6.88
CA ALA A 39 7.14 -13.91 -5.84
C ALA A 39 5.82 -13.50 -5.15
N CYS A 40 5.45 -12.21 -5.16
CA CYS A 40 4.18 -11.74 -4.61
C CYS A 40 2.95 -12.09 -5.46
N LYS A 41 3.14 -12.41 -6.75
CA LYS A 41 2.03 -12.74 -7.67
C LYS A 41 1.47 -14.14 -7.44
N TYR A 42 2.32 -15.09 -7.04
CA TYR A 42 1.92 -16.49 -6.92
C TYR A 42 1.45 -16.83 -5.51
N SER A 43 0.68 -17.91 -5.37
CA SER A 43 0.16 -18.34 -4.08
C SER A 43 1.26 -18.88 -3.14
N LYS A 44 0.87 -19.08 -1.87
CA LYS A 44 1.72 -19.48 -0.73
C LYS A 44 2.71 -20.62 -1.04
N PRO A 45 3.86 -20.68 -0.34
CA PRO A 45 4.13 -20.04 0.96
C PRO A 45 4.92 -18.72 0.94
N ARG A 46 5.37 -18.24 -0.22
CA ARG A 46 6.42 -17.21 -0.30
C ARG A 46 5.90 -15.77 -0.41
N ASN A 47 4.72 -15.59 -0.99
CA ASN A 47 4.17 -14.29 -1.37
C ASN A 47 4.06 -13.26 -0.24
N ARG A 48 3.50 -13.66 0.92
CA ARG A 48 3.36 -12.77 2.08
C ARG A 48 4.71 -12.33 2.63
N LYS A 49 5.68 -13.25 2.71
CA LYS A 49 7.02 -12.94 3.20
C LYS A 49 7.75 -12.04 2.21
N ALA A 50 7.60 -12.29 0.91
CA ALA A 50 8.16 -11.43 -0.13
C ALA A 50 7.63 -9.99 -0.02
N ALA A 51 6.32 -9.82 0.17
CA ALA A 51 5.69 -8.50 0.34
C ALA A 51 6.20 -7.80 1.61
N TRP A 52 6.41 -8.55 2.70
CA TRP A 52 6.97 -8.02 3.94
C TRP A 52 8.42 -7.56 3.77
N VAL A 53 9.25 -8.37 3.08
CA VAL A 53 10.64 -7.98 2.75
C VAL A 53 10.64 -6.74 1.85
N LEU A 54 9.80 -6.66 0.81
CA LEU A 54 9.67 -5.46 -0.04
C LEU A 54 9.35 -4.21 0.76
N HIS A 55 8.43 -4.32 1.73
CA HIS A 55 8.10 -3.20 2.60
C HIS A 55 9.30 -2.79 3.47
N HIS A 56 10.09 -3.75 3.97
CA HIS A 56 11.31 -3.42 4.74
C HIS A 56 12.43 -2.83 3.87
N ILE A 57 12.54 -3.28 2.61
CA ILE A 57 13.42 -2.64 1.63
C ILE A 57 12.95 -1.20 1.40
N PHE A 58 11.64 -0.94 1.26
CA PHE A 58 11.14 0.42 1.12
C PHE A 58 11.53 1.31 2.31
N LEU A 59 11.36 0.84 3.55
CA LEU A 59 11.69 1.61 4.76
C LEU A 59 13.19 1.97 4.87
N ARG A 60 14.08 1.21 4.23
CA ARG A 60 15.54 1.32 4.39
C ARG A 60 16.25 1.84 3.14
N HIS A 61 15.72 1.51 1.97
CA HIS A 61 16.30 1.73 0.65
C HIS A 61 15.22 2.17 -0.34
N THR A 62 14.48 3.25 -0.05
CA THR A 62 13.33 3.72 -0.85
C THR A 62 13.62 3.78 -2.35
N LYS A 63 14.83 4.24 -2.74
CA LYS A 63 15.27 4.39 -4.14
C LYS A 63 15.29 3.07 -4.93
N LEU A 64 15.35 1.92 -4.28
CA LEU A 64 15.26 0.62 -4.95
C LEU A 64 13.82 0.24 -5.31
N ILE A 65 12.84 0.84 -4.62
CA ILE A 65 11.41 0.55 -4.76
C ILE A 65 10.68 1.63 -5.56
N GLU A 66 11.05 2.91 -5.40
CA GLU A 66 10.47 4.06 -6.13
C GLU A 66 10.31 3.82 -7.64
N PRO A 67 11.30 3.25 -8.38
CA PRO A 67 11.15 2.99 -9.81
C PRO A 67 10.23 1.81 -10.16
N LYS A 68 9.56 1.18 -9.18
CA LYS A 68 8.78 -0.06 -9.33
C LYS A 68 7.28 0.14 -9.08
N VAL A 69 6.78 1.37 -9.05
CA VAL A 69 5.35 1.69 -8.79
C VAL A 69 4.42 0.83 -9.65
N GLU A 70 4.60 0.85 -10.98
CA GLU A 70 3.77 0.08 -11.91
C GLU A 70 3.80 -1.42 -11.60
N ALA A 71 4.99 -1.99 -11.38
CA ALA A 71 5.13 -3.40 -11.05
C ALA A 71 4.47 -3.78 -9.71
N LEU A 72 4.45 -2.87 -8.72
CA LEU A 72 3.74 -3.08 -7.46
C LEU A 72 2.22 -3.05 -7.65
N ILE A 73 1.71 -2.17 -8.53
CA ILE A 73 0.28 -2.13 -8.90
C ILE A 73 -0.12 -3.42 -9.62
N ASP A 74 0.69 -3.91 -10.56
CA ASP A 74 0.43 -5.18 -11.26
C ASP A 74 0.30 -6.35 -10.28
N VAL A 75 1.14 -6.36 -9.23
CA VAL A 75 1.06 -7.39 -8.18
C VAL A 75 -0.21 -7.25 -7.36
N LEU A 76 -0.68 -6.03 -7.05
CA LEU A 76 -1.96 -5.86 -6.35
C LEU A 76 -3.11 -6.49 -7.14
N HIS A 77 -3.13 -6.32 -8.47
CA HIS A 77 -4.16 -6.92 -9.32
C HIS A 77 -4.03 -8.45 -9.45
N ALA A 78 -2.79 -8.96 -9.46
CA ALA A 78 -2.55 -10.39 -9.63
C ALA A 78 -2.72 -11.22 -8.34
N SER A 79 -2.52 -10.60 -7.17
CA SER A 79 -2.56 -11.31 -5.89
C SER A 79 -3.97 -11.36 -5.32
N GLU A 80 -4.38 -12.52 -4.83
CA GLU A 80 -5.63 -12.70 -4.05
C GLU A 80 -5.37 -12.70 -2.54
N ASP A 81 -4.11 -12.56 -2.09
CA ASP A 81 -3.75 -12.61 -0.67
C ASP A 81 -3.81 -11.22 -0.04
N GLY A 82 -4.83 -10.98 0.80
CA GLY A 82 -4.99 -9.71 1.52
C GLY A 82 -3.79 -9.31 2.40
N SER A 83 -2.93 -10.26 2.81
CA SER A 83 -1.68 -9.93 3.52
C SER A 83 -0.65 -9.31 2.58
N VAL A 84 -0.59 -9.76 1.32
CA VAL A 84 0.25 -9.16 0.28
C VAL A 84 -0.25 -7.77 0.00
N HIS A 85 -1.56 -7.61 -0.26
CA HIS A 85 -2.17 -6.29 -0.47
C HIS A 85 -1.82 -5.31 0.66
N ARG A 86 -1.99 -5.75 1.92
CA ARG A 86 -1.68 -4.91 3.08
C ARG A 86 -0.24 -4.40 3.09
N GLU A 87 0.75 -5.25 2.83
CA GLU A 87 2.15 -4.80 2.85
C GLU A 87 2.49 -3.92 1.64
N LEU A 88 1.98 -4.24 0.44
CA LEU A 88 2.23 -3.43 -0.76
C LEU A 88 1.54 -2.06 -0.69
N LEU A 89 0.33 -1.98 -0.13
CA LEU A 89 -0.35 -0.69 0.01
C LEU A 89 0.32 0.24 1.02
N LYS A 90 1.01 -0.28 2.05
CA LYS A 90 1.87 0.55 2.93
C LYS A 90 3.02 1.20 2.16
N ILE A 91 3.57 0.50 1.17
CA ILE A 91 4.59 1.07 0.29
C ILE A 91 3.94 2.14 -0.59
N LEU A 92 2.88 1.79 -1.33
CA LEU A 92 2.26 2.66 -2.32
C LEU A 92 1.69 3.95 -1.72
N VAL A 93 1.22 3.92 -0.47
CA VAL A 93 0.72 5.12 0.20
C VAL A 93 1.83 6.08 0.65
N GLU A 94 3.10 5.67 0.64
CA GLU A 94 4.25 6.51 1.05
C GLU A 94 5.31 6.74 -0.04
N ILE A 95 5.36 5.89 -1.06
CA ILE A 95 6.34 5.94 -2.14
C ILE A 95 6.31 7.28 -2.88
N LYS A 96 7.46 7.81 -3.31
CA LYS A 96 7.47 8.98 -4.20
C LYS A 96 7.11 8.53 -5.61
N ILE A 97 6.10 9.17 -6.18
CA ILE A 97 5.60 8.88 -7.52
C ILE A 97 5.91 10.10 -8.39
N ASN A 98 6.45 9.89 -9.58
CA ASN A 98 6.71 10.99 -10.50
C ASN A 98 5.40 11.51 -11.12
N GLU A 99 5.42 12.68 -11.76
CA GLU A 99 4.20 13.31 -12.28
C GLU A 99 3.43 12.44 -13.28
N LEU A 100 4.14 11.74 -14.18
CA LEU A 100 3.53 10.91 -15.21
C LEU A 100 2.84 9.68 -14.60
N GLU A 101 3.52 8.99 -13.68
CA GLU A 101 2.96 7.89 -12.92
C GLU A 101 1.84 8.36 -11.97
N TRP A 102 1.93 9.59 -11.44
CA TRP A 102 0.88 10.16 -10.57
C TRP A 102 -0.42 10.29 -11.34
N VAL A 103 -0.39 10.95 -12.51
CA VAL A 103 -1.56 11.09 -13.38
C VAL A 103 -2.16 9.73 -13.74
N LYS A 104 -1.31 8.73 -13.99
CA LYS A 104 -1.74 7.37 -14.36
C LYS A 104 -2.39 6.61 -13.19
N PHE A 105 -1.79 6.65 -12.00
CA PHE A 105 -2.13 5.73 -10.91
C PHE A 105 -2.92 6.37 -9.76
N SER A 106 -2.96 7.70 -9.64
CA SER A 106 -3.68 8.33 -8.53
C SER A 106 -5.19 8.04 -8.53
N PRO A 107 -5.92 8.06 -9.68
CA PRO A 107 -7.36 7.75 -9.64
C PRO A 107 -7.62 6.31 -9.19
N LEU A 108 -6.84 5.36 -9.71
CA LEU A 108 -6.90 3.95 -9.31
C LEU A 108 -6.66 3.77 -7.80
N LEU A 109 -5.62 4.40 -7.27
CA LEU A 109 -5.26 4.28 -5.85
C LEU A 109 -6.25 5.00 -4.93
N PHE A 110 -6.86 6.08 -5.41
CA PHE A 110 -7.96 6.75 -4.74
C PHE A 110 -9.19 5.83 -4.66
N ASP A 111 -9.65 5.32 -5.80
CA ASP A 111 -10.82 4.44 -5.90
C ASP A 111 -10.65 3.16 -5.06
N LEU A 112 -9.44 2.58 -5.07
CA LEU A 112 -9.11 1.45 -4.21
C LEU A 112 -9.22 1.80 -2.72
N GLY A 113 -8.72 2.98 -2.32
CA GLY A 113 -8.85 3.49 -0.96
C GLY A 113 -10.32 3.62 -0.55
N VAL A 114 -11.14 4.27 -1.38
CA VAL A 114 -12.58 4.43 -1.13
C VAL A 114 -13.30 3.07 -1.08
N GLY A 115 -13.00 2.17 -2.02
CA GLY A 115 -13.59 0.83 -2.05
C GLY A 115 -13.31 0.03 -0.78
N ILE A 116 -12.07 0.08 -0.27
CA ILE A 116 -11.71 -0.59 1.00
C ILE A 116 -12.45 0.02 2.19
N LEU A 117 -12.72 1.34 2.20
CA LEU A 117 -13.47 1.98 3.29
C LEU A 117 -14.93 1.51 3.37
N PHE A 118 -15.52 1.07 2.26
CA PHE A 118 -16.88 0.53 2.25
C PHE A 118 -16.96 -0.96 2.58
N ASP A 119 -15.84 -1.68 2.61
CA ASP A 119 -15.81 -3.11 2.85
C ASP A 119 -15.65 -3.43 4.36
N GLU A 120 -16.79 -3.69 5.00
CA GLU A 120 -16.85 -4.01 6.44
C GLU A 120 -16.10 -5.29 6.83
N ALA A 121 -15.79 -6.18 5.86
CA ALA A 121 -15.01 -7.39 6.12
C ALA A 121 -13.51 -7.10 6.28
N GLN A 122 -13.07 -5.88 5.97
CA GLN A 122 -11.66 -5.50 6.04
C GLN A 122 -11.17 -5.35 7.47
N THR A 123 -9.89 -5.67 7.64
CA THR A 123 -9.25 -5.49 8.95
C THR A 123 -9.09 -4.00 9.26
N LYS A 124 -9.05 -3.66 10.54
CA LYS A 124 -8.72 -2.31 11.02
C LYS A 124 -7.42 -1.75 10.40
N GLY A 125 -6.42 -2.61 10.23
CA GLY A 125 -5.16 -2.23 9.59
C GLY A 125 -5.31 -1.84 8.12
N MET A 126 -6.22 -2.49 7.39
CA MET A 126 -6.56 -2.14 6.01
C MET A 126 -7.33 -0.82 5.95
N HIS A 127 -8.30 -0.61 6.84
CA HIS A 127 -9.01 0.67 6.93
C HIS A 127 -8.08 1.86 7.21
N TYR A 128 -7.08 1.71 8.09
CA TYR A 128 -6.07 2.76 8.28
C TYR A 128 -5.30 3.12 7.00
N ILE A 129 -4.96 2.10 6.21
CA ILE A 129 -4.26 2.30 4.93
C ILE A 129 -5.21 2.97 3.93
N ALA A 130 -6.46 2.53 3.87
CA ALA A 130 -7.51 3.06 2.99
C ALA A 130 -7.79 4.55 3.24
N ILE A 131 -7.89 4.97 4.50
CA ILE A 131 -8.00 6.39 4.88
C ILE A 131 -6.84 7.19 4.27
N ARG A 132 -5.61 6.66 4.37
CA ARG A 132 -4.43 7.34 3.84
C ARG A 132 -4.36 7.34 2.32
N LEU A 133 -4.86 6.30 1.65
CA LEU A 133 -4.96 6.27 0.19
C LEU A 133 -5.93 7.35 -0.31
N ALA A 134 -7.15 7.37 0.23
CA ALA A 134 -8.16 8.37 -0.11
C ALA A 134 -7.66 9.80 0.17
N GLU A 135 -7.04 10.03 1.33
CA GLU A 135 -6.45 11.32 1.68
C GLU A 135 -5.34 11.73 0.70
N ARG A 136 -4.45 10.80 0.35
CA ARG A 136 -3.26 11.09 -0.45
C ARG A 136 -3.60 11.35 -1.91
N PHE A 137 -4.44 10.51 -2.49
CA PHE A 137 -4.63 10.43 -3.94
C PHE A 137 -5.84 11.18 -4.48
N MET A 138 -6.65 11.81 -3.62
CA MET A 138 -7.68 12.75 -4.08
C MET A 138 -7.05 13.93 -4.84
N ASN A 139 -7.65 14.28 -5.98
CA ASN A 139 -7.23 15.34 -6.89
C ASN A 139 -8.38 16.24 -7.35
N SER A 140 -9.62 16.00 -6.91
CA SER A 140 -10.79 16.82 -7.24
C SER A 140 -11.68 17.09 -6.02
N GLU A 141 -12.54 18.10 -6.13
CA GLU A 141 -13.48 18.43 -5.04
C GLU A 141 -14.48 17.30 -4.82
N LYS A 142 -14.88 16.63 -5.91
CA LYS A 142 -15.73 15.45 -5.85
C LYS A 142 -15.05 14.34 -5.03
N GLU A 143 -13.81 14.00 -5.35
CA GLU A 143 -13.04 12.97 -4.62
C GLU A 143 -12.80 13.35 -3.15
N ARG A 144 -12.68 14.65 -2.84
CA ARG A 144 -12.63 15.11 -1.45
C ARG A 144 -13.91 14.77 -0.70
N ILE A 145 -15.07 15.07 -1.28
CA ILE A 145 -16.37 14.74 -0.69
C ILE A 145 -16.52 13.23 -0.55
N ASP A 146 -16.24 12.48 -1.61
CA ASP A 146 -16.32 11.02 -1.64
C ASP A 146 -15.43 10.39 -0.55
N ALA A 147 -14.21 10.89 -0.34
CA ALA A 147 -13.32 10.43 0.72
C ALA A 147 -13.89 10.68 2.12
N VAL A 148 -14.41 11.88 2.39
CA VAL A 148 -14.99 12.21 3.70
C VAL A 148 -16.22 11.34 3.98
N ASP A 149 -17.08 11.16 3.00
CA ASP A 149 -18.31 10.38 3.16
C ASP A 149 -18.00 8.89 3.34
N ALA A 150 -17.04 8.34 2.60
CA ALA A 150 -16.57 6.97 2.80
C ALA A 150 -15.99 6.76 4.20
N ILE A 151 -15.20 7.71 4.73
CA ILE A 151 -14.66 7.64 6.10
C ILE A 151 -15.79 7.66 7.14
N LYS A 152 -16.79 8.53 6.98
CA LYS A 152 -17.95 8.60 7.89
C LYS A 152 -18.75 7.30 7.87
N GLN A 153 -18.99 6.74 6.69
CA GLN A 153 -19.73 5.50 6.54
C GLN A 153 -18.96 4.32 7.16
N MET A 154 -17.65 4.22 6.93
CA MET A 154 -16.78 3.22 7.57
C MET A 154 -16.86 3.31 9.11
N LEU A 155 -16.82 4.52 9.68
CA LEU A 155 -16.95 4.70 11.14
C LEU A 155 -18.31 4.24 11.66
N PHE A 156 -19.38 4.60 10.96
CA PHE A 156 -20.74 4.24 11.33
C PHE A 156 -20.96 2.72 11.27
N ASN A 157 -20.54 2.08 10.17
CA ASN A 157 -20.79 0.67 9.94
C ASN A 157 -19.87 -0.24 10.77
N SER A 158 -18.58 0.07 10.86
CA SER A 158 -17.57 -0.88 11.39
C SER A 158 -16.98 -0.51 12.75
N TYR A 159 -17.07 0.76 13.17
CA TYR A 159 -16.28 1.27 14.31
C TYR A 159 -17.05 2.18 15.27
N THR A 160 -18.36 1.98 15.41
CA THR A 160 -19.20 2.81 16.28
C THR A 160 -18.64 2.85 17.71
N GLY A 161 -18.12 4.02 18.12
CA GLY A 161 -17.56 4.27 19.46
C GLY A 161 -16.11 3.83 19.67
N GLU A 162 -15.42 3.30 18.66
CA GLU A 162 -14.02 2.88 18.80
C GLU A 162 -13.06 4.08 18.76
N LYS A 163 -12.73 4.63 19.94
CA LYS A 163 -11.94 5.86 20.11
C LYS A 163 -10.71 5.97 19.21
N SER A 164 -9.94 4.88 19.07
CA SER A 164 -8.68 4.93 18.30
C SER A 164 -8.88 5.08 16.79
N MET A 165 -9.96 4.51 16.23
CA MET A 165 -10.30 4.69 14.83
C MET A 165 -10.98 6.03 14.61
N CYS A 166 -11.94 6.41 15.46
CA CYS A 166 -12.59 7.73 15.42
C CYS A 166 -11.55 8.87 15.41
N ASN A 167 -10.57 8.83 16.33
CA ASN A 167 -9.54 9.85 16.42
C ASN A 167 -8.67 9.96 15.16
N ALA A 168 -8.40 8.83 14.49
CA ALA A 168 -7.59 8.83 13.27
C ALA A 168 -8.38 9.31 12.07
N ALA A 169 -9.62 8.87 11.94
CA ALA A 169 -10.57 9.32 10.93
C ALA A 169 -10.83 10.83 11.05
N ASP A 170 -11.07 11.35 12.25
CA ASP A 170 -11.27 12.78 12.50
C ASP A 170 -10.05 13.61 12.07
N LYS A 171 -8.84 13.12 12.38
CA LYS A 171 -7.61 13.78 11.95
C LYS A 171 -7.46 13.75 10.44
N ALA A 172 -7.82 12.65 9.78
CA ALA A 172 -7.75 12.53 8.33
C ALA A 172 -8.78 13.43 7.63
N MET A 173 -10.05 13.39 8.05
CA MET A 173 -11.10 14.27 7.50
C MET A 173 -10.71 15.75 7.61
N LYS A 174 -10.19 16.19 8.77
CA LYS A 174 -9.69 17.57 8.93
C LYS A 174 -8.54 17.92 7.99
N ARG A 175 -7.67 16.97 7.64
CA ARG A 175 -6.59 17.19 6.66
C ARG A 175 -7.14 17.24 5.24
N ILE A 176 -8.08 16.35 4.92
CA ILE A 176 -8.77 16.28 3.64
C ILE A 176 -9.50 17.59 3.34
N GLU A 177 -10.32 18.07 4.27
CA GLU A 177 -11.09 19.31 4.15
C GLU A 177 -10.21 20.55 3.95
N LYS A 178 -9.02 20.58 4.59
CA LYS A 178 -8.08 21.71 4.51
C LYS A 178 -7.15 21.67 3.30
N ARG A 179 -7.03 20.53 2.63
CA ARG A 179 -6.06 20.34 1.54
C ARG A 179 -6.49 21.14 0.33
N LYS A 180 -5.66 22.09 -0.12
CA LYS A 180 -5.89 22.80 -1.39
C LYS A 180 -5.81 21.80 -2.54
N ILE A 181 -6.86 21.71 -3.34
CA ILE A 181 -6.86 20.88 -4.55
C ILE A 181 -6.21 21.71 -5.66
N SER A 182 -5.00 21.29 -6.04
CA SER A 182 -4.32 21.83 -7.20
C SER A 182 -5.05 21.31 -8.44
N ILE A 183 -5.81 22.17 -9.12
CA ILE A 183 -6.37 21.84 -10.43
C ILE A 183 -5.18 21.65 -11.36
N THR A 184 -4.75 20.40 -11.57
CA THR A 184 -3.85 20.07 -12.66
C THR A 184 -4.70 20.29 -13.90
N LYS A 185 -4.44 21.39 -14.62
CA LYS A 185 -5.09 21.65 -15.90
C LYS A 185 -4.76 20.46 -16.80
N SER A 186 -5.80 19.69 -17.13
CA SER A 186 -5.83 18.73 -18.22
C SER A 186 -5.42 19.37 -19.54
#